data_AF-A0A323USC4-F1
#
_entry.id   AF-A0A323USC4-F1
#
_cell.length_a   1.000
_cell.length_b   1.000
_cell.length_c   1.000
_cell.angle_alpha   90.00
_cell.angle_beta   90.00
_cell.angle_gamma   90.00
#
_symmetry.space_group_name_H-M   'P 1'
#
loop_
_entity.id
_entity.type
_entity.pdbx_description
1 polymer ?
#
loop_
_entity_poly.entity_id
_entity_poly.type
_entity_poly.pdbx_seq_one_letter_code
_entity_poly.pdbx_strand_id
1 'polypeptide(L)'
;MTLHHLMLFLHVLGVAVWVGGMAFAWLCLRPAAMQLPPDRRLTLWCAVLQGFFPLVWLAIALILVSGVGMLTEVGFARAPLAWHVMTLTGGVMIAVFASIWFGPWREMRTAVVAEDWARAAVAMNRIRQRVGFNLGLGVATIAVATLGLGF
;
A
#
# COMPACT_ATOMS: atom_id res chain seq x y z
N MET A 1 20.79 -21.05 -1.81
CA MET A 1 19.55 -20.32 -1.50
C MET A 1 18.39 -21.28 -1.66
N THR A 2 17.64 -21.59 -0.60
CA THR A 2 16.44 -22.43 -0.75
C THR A 2 15.28 -21.58 -1.27
N LEU A 3 14.31 -22.20 -1.95
CA LEU A 3 13.13 -21.53 -2.51
C LEU A 3 12.38 -20.71 -1.44
N HIS A 4 12.28 -21.25 -0.23
CA HIS A 4 11.68 -20.60 0.92
C HIS A 4 12.33 -19.23 1.26
N HIS A 5 13.66 -19.16 1.32
CA HIS A 5 14.36 -17.90 1.63
C HIS A 5 14.17 -16.85 0.52
N LEU A 6 14.09 -17.30 -0.74
CA LEU A 6 13.78 -16.40 -1.85
C LEU A 6 12.35 -15.85 -1.75
N MET A 7 11.36 -16.71 -1.44
CA MET A 7 9.98 -16.29 -1.24
C MET A 7 9.88 -15.28 -0.10
N LEU A 8 10.49 -15.56 1.05
CA LEU A 8 10.51 -14.64 2.19
C LEU A 8 11.15 -13.29 1.82
N PHE A 9 12.27 -13.29 1.11
CA PHE A 9 12.91 -12.07 0.64
C PHE A 9 11.98 -11.25 -0.26
N LEU A 10 11.35 -11.87 -1.25
CA LEU A 10 10.41 -11.20 -2.16
C LEU A 10 9.18 -10.66 -1.40
N HIS A 11 8.69 -11.41 -0.41
CA HIS A 11 7.58 -11.00 0.45
C HIS A 11 7.93 -9.71 1.20
N VAL A 12 9.04 -9.72 1.93
CA VAL A 12 9.50 -8.58 2.74
C VAL A 12 9.85 -7.39 1.84
N LEU A 13 10.45 -7.62 0.68
CA LEU A 13 10.73 -6.56 -0.30
C LEU A 13 9.43 -5.86 -0.76
N GLY A 14 8.40 -6.63 -1.09
CA GLY A 14 7.09 -6.08 -1.44
C GLY A 14 6.48 -5.27 -0.29
N VAL A 15 6.53 -5.80 0.94
CA VAL A 15 6.04 -5.09 2.14
C VAL A 15 6.82 -3.78 2.36
N ALA A 16 8.15 -3.80 2.21
CA ALA A 16 9.01 -2.64 2.40
C ALA A 16 8.69 -1.53 1.37
N VAL A 17 8.54 -1.89 0.10
CA VAL A 17 8.17 -0.94 -0.97
C VAL A 17 6.79 -0.33 -0.70
N TRP A 18 5.81 -1.17 -0.34
CA TRP A 18 4.43 -0.71 -0.18
C TRP A 18 4.21 0.08 1.11
N VAL A 19 4.49 -0.52 2.27
CA VAL A 19 4.29 0.12 3.58
C VAL A 19 5.26 1.27 3.78
N GLY A 20 6.53 1.09 3.41
CA GLY A 20 7.54 2.16 3.46
C GLY A 20 7.18 3.33 2.54
N GLY A 21 6.72 3.05 1.31
CA GLY A 21 6.25 4.09 0.40
C GLY A 21 5.04 4.87 0.94
N MET A 22 4.08 4.19 1.58
CA MET A 22 2.96 4.86 2.26
C MET A 22 3.43 5.72 3.43
N ALA A 23 4.34 5.21 4.26
CA ALA A 23 4.92 5.96 5.38
C ALA A 23 5.64 7.24 4.90
N PHE A 24 6.49 7.11 3.87
CA PHE A 24 7.16 8.25 3.24
C PHE A 24 6.15 9.28 2.69
N ALA A 25 5.13 8.81 1.97
CA ALA A 25 4.11 9.68 1.39
C ALA A 25 3.39 10.49 2.48
N TRP A 26 3.06 9.85 3.60
CA TRP A 26 2.27 10.46 4.67
C TRP A 26 3.09 11.36 5.61
N LEU A 27 4.30 10.92 5.99
CA LEU A 27 5.13 11.57 7.00
C LEU A 27 6.10 12.59 6.42
N CYS A 28 6.58 12.38 5.18
CA CYS A 28 7.63 13.22 4.59
C CYS A 28 7.07 14.05 3.42
N LEU A 29 6.52 13.38 2.41
CA LEU A 29 6.09 14.06 1.19
C LEU A 29 4.93 15.02 1.44
N ARG A 30 3.95 14.64 2.26
CA ARG A 30 2.80 15.49 2.55
C ARG A 30 3.19 16.82 3.20
N PRO A 31 3.93 16.87 4.32
CA PRO A 31 4.38 18.14 4.88
C PRO A 31 5.16 18.99 3.89
N ALA A 32 6.03 18.39 3.08
CA ALA A 32 6.78 19.11 2.04
C ALA A 32 5.85 19.71 0.97
N ALA A 33 4.90 18.90 0.46
CA ALA A 33 3.97 19.32 -0.57
C ALA A 33 3.00 20.42 -0.11
N MET A 34 2.72 20.53 1.20
CA MET A 34 1.85 21.59 1.75
C MET A 34 2.46 23.00 1.66
N GLN A 35 3.77 23.11 1.41
CA GLN A 35 4.47 24.38 1.21
C GLN A 35 4.25 24.94 -0.21
N LEU A 36 3.74 24.11 -1.13
CA LEU A 36 3.45 24.49 -2.50
C LEU A 36 2.03 25.05 -2.62
N PRO A 37 1.80 25.97 -3.58
CA PRO A 37 0.46 26.41 -3.92
C PRO A 37 -0.40 25.25 -4.45
N PRO A 38 -1.74 25.32 -4.38
CA PRO A 38 -2.63 24.19 -4.62
C PRO A 38 -2.46 23.52 -5.98
N ASP A 39 -2.28 24.30 -7.04
CA ASP A 39 -2.05 23.87 -8.43
C ASP A 39 -0.79 23.00 -8.54
N ARG A 40 0.36 23.50 -8.04
CA ARG A 40 1.63 22.78 -8.07
C ARG A 40 1.63 21.57 -7.15
N ARG A 41 1.00 21.70 -5.98
CA ARG A 41 0.86 20.61 -5.01
C ARG A 41 0.09 19.43 -5.60
N LEU A 42 -1.06 19.69 -6.23
CA LEU A 42 -1.91 18.64 -6.79
C LEU A 42 -1.27 17.99 -8.02
N THR A 43 -0.58 18.78 -8.84
CA THR A 43 0.20 18.28 -9.98
C THR A 43 1.37 17.39 -9.53
N LEU A 44 2.12 17.82 -8.50
CA LEU A 44 3.17 16.99 -7.88
C LEU A 44 2.62 15.67 -7.38
N TRP A 45 1.51 15.70 -6.62
CA TRP A 45 0.89 14.48 -6.12
C TRP A 45 0.40 13.56 -7.25
N CYS A 46 -0.16 14.12 -8.31
CA CYS A 46 -0.55 13.34 -9.48
C CYS A 46 0.65 12.61 -10.08
N ALA A 47 1.77 13.31 -10.30
CA ALA A 47 3.00 12.71 -10.84
C ALA A 47 3.57 11.61 -9.93
N VAL A 48 3.62 11.85 -8.61
CA VAL A 48 4.11 10.86 -7.64
C VAL A 48 3.22 9.61 -7.62
N LEU A 49 1.90 9.77 -7.53
CA LEU A 49 0.97 8.64 -7.49
C LEU A 49 0.97 7.85 -8.80
N GLN A 50 1.16 8.53 -9.94
CA GLN A 50 1.29 7.89 -11.24
C GLN A 50 2.50 6.95 -11.31
N GLY A 51 3.64 7.33 -10.72
CA GLY A 51 4.81 6.46 -10.63
C GLY A 51 4.71 5.41 -9.52
N PHE A 52 4.12 5.75 -8.38
CA PHE A 52 4.08 4.89 -7.20
C PHE A 52 3.07 3.74 -7.32
N PHE A 53 1.88 3.97 -7.85
CA PHE A 53 0.84 2.94 -7.88
C PHE A 53 1.17 1.71 -8.72
N PRO A 54 1.87 1.79 -9.88
CA PRO A 54 2.40 0.61 -10.55
C PRO A 54 3.38 -0.21 -9.68
N LEU A 55 4.23 0.47 -8.90
CA LEU A 55 5.13 -0.19 -7.95
C LEU A 55 4.34 -0.89 -6.83
N VAL A 56 3.22 -0.31 -6.39
CA VAL A 56 2.31 -0.95 -5.42
C VAL A 56 1.68 -2.20 -6.01
N TRP A 57 1.23 -2.19 -7.27
CA TRP A 57 0.72 -3.40 -7.93
C TRP A 57 1.77 -4.51 -8.00
N LEU A 58 3.02 -4.16 -8.35
CA LEU A 58 4.14 -5.09 -8.33
C LEU A 58 4.39 -5.64 -6.93
N ALA A 59 4.40 -4.78 -5.91
CA ALA A 59 4.56 -5.20 -4.51
C ALA A 59 3.44 -6.15 -4.06
N ILE A 60 2.18 -5.87 -4.42
CA ILE A 60 1.04 -6.75 -4.14
C ILE A 60 1.25 -8.13 -4.79
N ALA A 61 1.67 -8.17 -6.06
CA ALA A 61 1.93 -9.42 -6.75
C ALA A 61 3.06 -10.22 -6.06
N LEU A 62 4.16 -9.56 -5.70
CA LEU A 62 5.27 -10.19 -4.98
C LEU A 62 4.82 -10.76 -3.62
N ILE A 63 4.04 -10.01 -2.85
CA ILE A 63 3.53 -10.43 -1.53
C ILE A 63 2.58 -11.63 -1.67
N LEU A 64 1.65 -11.61 -2.64
CA LEU A 64 0.68 -12.68 -2.83
C LEU A 64 1.36 -13.96 -3.31
N VAL A 65 2.21 -13.88 -4.34
CA VAL A 65 2.90 -15.06 -4.89
C VAL A 65 3.78 -15.70 -3.82
N SER A 66 4.57 -14.89 -3.10
CA SER A 66 5.44 -15.42 -2.05
C SER A 66 4.68 -15.91 -0.81
N GLY A 67 3.65 -15.18 -0.38
CA GLY A 67 2.84 -15.52 0.79
C GLY A 67 2.06 -16.82 0.57
N VAL A 68 1.40 -16.96 -0.59
CA VAL A 68 0.70 -18.20 -0.95
C VAL A 68 1.69 -19.36 -1.12
N GLY A 69 2.85 -19.12 -1.74
CA GLY A 69 3.91 -20.12 -1.86
C GLY A 69 4.32 -20.70 -0.50
N MET A 70 4.68 -19.84 0.46
CA MET A 70 5.05 -20.26 1.82
C MET A 70 3.88 -20.92 2.57
N LEU A 71 2.65 -20.44 2.38
CA LEU A 71 1.45 -21.01 3.01
C LEU A 71 1.13 -22.42 2.49
N THR A 72 1.39 -22.69 1.20
CA THR A 72 1.18 -24.03 0.61
C THR A 72 2.20 -25.05 1.09
N GLU A 73 3.43 -24.65 1.42
CA GLU A 73 4.46 -25.54 1.99
C GLU A 73 4.06 -26.04 3.39
N VAL A 74 3.50 -25.16 4.23
CA VAL A 74 3.07 -25.50 5.60
C VAL A 74 1.68 -26.15 5.62
N GLY A 75 0.82 -25.77 4.68
CA GLY A 75 -0.58 -26.15 4.60
C GLY A 75 -1.47 -25.23 5.45
N PHE A 76 -2.57 -24.75 4.84
CA PHE A 76 -3.46 -23.75 5.45
C PHE A 76 -3.98 -24.14 6.84
N ALA A 77 -4.32 -25.42 7.06
CA ALA A 77 -4.86 -25.90 8.32
C ALA A 77 -3.83 -26.00 9.46
N ARG A 78 -2.53 -25.98 9.15
CA ARG A 78 -1.43 -26.07 10.12
C ARG A 78 -0.72 -24.74 10.31
N ALA A 79 -1.14 -23.70 9.58
CA ALA A 79 -0.52 -22.39 9.66
C ALA A 79 -0.82 -21.74 11.03
N PRO A 80 0.14 -21.00 11.62
CA PRO A 80 -0.11 -20.25 12.84
C PRO A 80 -1.24 -19.25 12.66
N LEU A 81 -1.96 -18.92 13.76
CA LEU A 81 -3.04 -17.93 13.75
C LEU A 81 -2.58 -16.58 13.15
N ALA A 82 -1.32 -16.18 13.41
CA ALA A 82 -0.72 -14.97 12.86
C ALA A 82 -0.78 -14.93 11.31
N TRP A 83 -0.59 -16.07 10.63
CA TRP A 83 -0.62 -16.13 9.16
C TRP A 83 -2.03 -15.93 8.61
N HIS A 84 -3.06 -16.43 9.31
CA HIS A 84 -4.45 -16.17 8.97
C HIS A 84 -4.81 -14.70 9.14
N VAL A 85 -4.36 -14.08 10.25
CA VAL A 85 -4.54 -12.64 10.47
C VAL A 85 -3.84 -11.83 9.39
N MET A 86 -2.58 -12.16 9.04
CA MET A 86 -1.85 -11.50 7.95
C MET A 86 -2.55 -11.63 6.59
N THR A 87 -3.13 -12.80 6.31
CA THR A 87 -3.88 -13.03 5.07
C THR A 87 -5.14 -12.16 5.04
N LEU A 88 -5.87 -12.09 6.15
CA LEU A 88 -7.07 -11.26 6.28
C LEU A 88 -6.73 -9.77 6.14
N THR A 89 -5.77 -9.27 6.91
CA THR A 89 -5.38 -7.85 6.87
C THR A 89 -4.78 -7.48 5.52
N GLY A 90 -3.93 -8.32 4.94
CA GLY A 90 -3.39 -8.13 3.59
C GLY A 90 -4.49 -8.06 2.53
N GLY A 91 -5.50 -8.92 2.61
CA GLY A 91 -6.68 -8.86 1.74
C GLY A 91 -7.45 -7.54 1.86
N VAL A 92 -7.68 -7.06 3.09
CA VAL A 92 -8.31 -5.75 3.33
C VAL A 92 -7.45 -4.62 2.76
N MET A 93 -6.13 -4.65 2.96
CA MET A 93 -5.21 -3.65 2.42
C MET A 93 -5.26 -3.57 0.89
N ILE A 94 -5.29 -4.74 0.21
CA ILE A 94 -5.43 -4.83 -1.24
C ILE A 94 -6.78 -4.24 -1.69
N ALA A 95 -7.88 -4.57 -1.00
CA ALA A 95 -9.20 -4.04 -1.32
C ALA A 95 -9.25 -2.50 -1.18
N VAL A 96 -8.62 -1.96 -0.13
CA VAL A 96 -8.48 -0.51 0.06
C VAL A 96 -7.71 0.11 -1.09
N PHE A 97 -6.57 -0.47 -1.47
CA PHE A 97 -5.78 0.04 -2.59
C PHE A 97 -6.52 -0.03 -3.94
N ALA A 98 -7.19 -1.15 -4.22
CA ALA A 98 -8.03 -1.28 -5.41
C ALA A 98 -9.12 -0.20 -5.44
N SER A 99 -9.77 0.06 -4.29
CA SER A 99 -10.76 1.13 -4.19
C SER A 99 -10.19 2.52 -4.51
N ILE A 100 -8.91 2.78 -4.15
CA ILE A 100 -8.20 4.02 -4.45
C ILE A 100 -7.94 4.12 -5.96
N TRP A 101 -7.40 3.05 -6.55
CA TRP A 101 -7.01 3.00 -7.96
C TRP A 101 -8.19 3.18 -8.91
N PHE A 102 -9.30 2.48 -8.67
CA PHE A 102 -10.47 2.54 -9.55
C PHE A 102 -11.38 3.75 -9.29
N GLY A 103 -11.32 4.34 -8.09
CA GLY A 103 -12.15 5.49 -7.72
C GLY A 103 -11.40 6.81 -7.79
N PRO A 104 -10.92 7.32 -6.64
CA PRO A 104 -10.42 8.68 -6.52
C PRO A 104 -9.13 8.94 -7.31
N TRP A 105 -8.32 7.92 -7.63
CA TRP A 105 -7.15 8.12 -8.49
C TRP A 105 -7.54 8.58 -9.90
N ARG A 106 -8.51 7.89 -10.51
CA ARG A 106 -9.01 8.25 -11.84
C ARG A 106 -9.65 9.64 -11.84
N GLU A 107 -10.40 9.96 -10.79
CA GLU A 107 -11.01 11.27 -10.58
C GLU A 107 -9.95 12.37 -10.47
N MET A 108 -8.94 12.18 -9.64
CA MET A 108 -7.85 13.14 -9.43
C MET A 108 -7.09 13.40 -10.73
N ARG A 109 -6.69 12.35 -11.46
CA ARG A 109 -5.95 12.50 -12.73
C ARG A 109 -6.75 13.29 -13.77
N THR A 110 -8.04 13.01 -13.88
CA THR A 110 -8.92 13.70 -14.83
C THR A 110 -9.11 15.17 -14.42
N ALA A 111 -9.29 15.44 -13.13
CA ALA A 111 -9.45 16.80 -12.61
C ALA A 111 -8.17 17.65 -12.78
N VAL A 112 -6.98 17.08 -12.57
CA VAL A 112 -5.71 17.79 -12.79
C VAL A 112 -5.51 18.15 -14.26
N VAL A 113 -5.83 17.25 -15.19
CA VAL A 113 -5.75 17.53 -16.64
C VAL A 113 -6.74 18.61 -17.08
N ALA A 114 -7.92 18.65 -16.46
CA ALA A 114 -8.93 19.68 -16.71
C ALA A 114 -8.69 20.98 -15.90
N GLU A 115 -7.59 21.08 -15.15
CA GLU A 115 -7.28 22.20 -14.23
C GLU A 115 -8.39 22.49 -13.20
N ASP A 116 -9.22 21.50 -12.89
CA ASP A 116 -10.26 21.58 -11.86
C ASP A 116 -9.65 21.24 -10.49
N TRP A 117 -8.99 22.24 -9.91
CA TRP A 117 -8.26 22.10 -8.64
C TRP A 117 -9.17 21.77 -7.45
N ALA A 118 -10.43 22.20 -7.49
CA ALA A 118 -11.41 21.92 -6.44
C ALA A 118 -11.73 20.42 -6.40
N ARG A 119 -12.08 19.83 -7.54
CA ARG A 119 -12.34 18.38 -7.64
C ARG A 119 -11.09 17.55 -7.38
N ALA A 120 -9.94 17.99 -7.89
CA ALA A 120 -8.67 17.32 -7.63
C ALA A 120 -8.32 17.28 -6.12
N ALA A 121 -8.58 18.37 -5.39
CA ALA A 121 -8.38 18.42 -3.94
C ALA A 121 -9.30 17.46 -3.18
N VAL A 122 -10.58 17.36 -3.56
CA VAL A 122 -11.54 16.41 -2.96
C VAL A 122 -11.08 14.97 -3.18
N ALA A 123 -10.70 14.63 -4.42
CA ALA A 123 -10.20 13.31 -4.75
C ALA A 123 -8.91 12.99 -3.98
N MET A 124 -7.95 13.92 -3.94
CA MET A 124 -6.70 13.76 -3.18
C MET A 124 -6.95 13.54 -1.68
N ASN A 125 -7.93 14.23 -1.09
CA ASN A 125 -8.28 14.02 0.31
C ASN A 125 -8.83 12.61 0.57
N ARG A 126 -9.64 12.06 -0.34
CA ARG A 126 -10.13 10.66 -0.27
C ARG A 126 -8.96 9.67 -0.36
N ILE A 127 -8.03 9.90 -1.29
CA ILE A 127 -6.81 9.07 -1.42
C ILE A 127 -6.04 9.09 -0.09
N ARG A 128 -5.78 10.28 0.46
CA ARG A 128 -5.05 10.46 1.72
C ARG A 128 -5.66 9.69 2.90
N GLN A 129 -6.98 9.76 3.07
CA GLN A 129 -7.67 9.06 4.15
C GLN A 129 -7.52 7.55 4.01
N ARG A 130 -7.72 7.02 2.81
CA ARG A 130 -7.60 5.58 2.53
C ARG A 130 -6.16 5.09 2.66
N VAL A 131 -5.17 5.85 2.19
CA VAL A 131 -3.74 5.55 2.38
C VAL A 131 -3.38 5.56 3.86
N GLY A 132 -3.87 6.52 4.64
CA GLY A 132 -3.61 6.58 6.09
C GLY A 132 -4.18 5.38 6.83
N PHE A 133 -5.42 4.98 6.52
CA PHE A 133 -6.01 3.75 7.03
C PHE A 133 -5.19 2.51 6.64
N ASN A 134 -4.80 2.41 5.37
CA ASN A 134 -4.01 1.31 4.85
C ASN A 134 -2.62 1.21 5.50
N LEU A 135 -1.98 2.36 5.77
CA LEU A 135 -0.72 2.42 6.50
C LEU A 135 -0.88 1.91 7.94
N GLY A 136 -1.94 2.32 8.64
CA GLY A 136 -2.26 1.81 9.97
C GLY A 136 -2.43 0.29 9.99
N LEU A 137 -3.18 -0.26 9.02
CA LEU A 137 -3.32 -1.70 8.85
C LEU A 137 -1.99 -2.39 8.52
N GLY A 138 -1.15 -1.78 7.68
CA GLY A 138 0.17 -2.31 7.35
C GLY A 138 1.07 -2.41 8.58
N VAL A 139 1.12 -1.37 9.41
CA VAL A 139 1.88 -1.37 10.66
C VAL A 139 1.34 -2.43 11.63
N ALA A 140 0.02 -2.53 11.79
CA ALA A 140 -0.60 -3.56 12.62
C ALA A 140 -0.28 -4.98 12.12
N THR A 141 -0.30 -5.18 10.80
CA THR A 141 0.04 -6.47 10.17
C THR A 141 1.49 -6.85 10.41
N ILE A 142 2.42 -5.89 10.30
CA ILE A 142 3.84 -6.12 10.64
C ILE A 142 3.98 -6.48 12.12
N ALA A 143 3.29 -5.77 13.02
CA ALA A 143 3.33 -6.07 14.45
C ALA A 143 2.79 -7.48 14.77
N VAL A 144 1.70 -7.91 14.13
CA VAL A 144 1.18 -9.28 14.27
C VAL A 144 2.19 -10.30 13.75
N ALA A 145 2.82 -10.02 12.60
CA ALA A 145 3.79 -10.92 12.00
C ALA A 145 5.06 -11.09 12.88
N THR A 146 5.53 -10.03 13.53
CA THR A 146 6.78 -10.06 14.31
C THR A 146 6.57 -10.40 15.79
N LEU A 147 5.49 -9.93 16.40
CA LEU A 147 5.21 -10.12 17.83
C LEU A 147 4.24 -11.28 18.08
N GLY A 148 3.33 -11.54 17.15
CA GLY A 148 2.32 -12.59 17.28
C GLY A 148 2.86 -14.02 17.08
N LEU A 149 4.09 -14.16 16.59
CA LEU A 149 4.82 -15.44 16.52
C LEU A 149 5.62 -15.74 17.80
N GLY A 150 5.62 -14.82 18.77
CA GLY A 150 6.38 -14.94 20.02
C GLY A 150 5.65 -15.69 21.16
N PHE A 151 4.45 -16.22 20.90
CA PHE A 151 3.62 -16.94 21.88
C PHE A 151 3.15 -18.28 21.32
#